data_AF-A0A6M3LAW4-F1
#
_entry.id   AF-A0A6M3LAW4-F1
#
_cell.length_a   1.000
_cell.length_b   1.000
_cell.length_c   1.000
_cell.angle_alpha   90.00
_cell.angle_beta   90.00
_cell.angle_gamma   90.00
#
_symmetry.space_group_name_H-M   'P 1'
#
loop_
_entity.id
_entity.type
_entity.pdbx_description
1 polymer ?
#
loop_
_entity_poly.entity_id
_entity_poly.type
_entity_poly.pdbx_seq_one_letter_code
_entity_poly.pdbx_strand_id
1 'polypeptide(L)'
;MDGATLTRELTGLLGESSGSSYLDSKSTYDYLYEAAVVTVQRTDCLTGTQTITTVAEQRDYYLDADFMKLYLTDSQNRMFIKYNNGSADSFIYPITYDSIILGDNDTSQSIPSSFTIRDATPIATVSSTVTSDGAASGGVCTLTDTASNFTTLKVSVGDFVNNVSDSSHGVVAAVTSTTALVTALFAGSNNDWTSGDSYHIHPQGRFYLTLDPPPSTSSHTITVYYVKKPAPVYSSYYSYKLPMSYKSALVQYAAWLYKYRDREPNYGDAWFKYWDLNVRRIGREMNAARMTKSFRVNFIKRATNWGSYK
;
A
#
# COMPACT_ATOMS: atom_id res chain seq x y z
N MET A 1 2.39 -9.28 -12.36
CA MET A 1 2.93 -8.50 -13.50
C MET A 1 4.35 -8.11 -13.17
N ASP A 2 5.34 -8.64 -13.91
CA ASP A 2 6.76 -8.42 -13.66
C ASP A 2 7.25 -7.04 -14.15
N GLY A 3 8.32 -6.55 -13.53
CA GLY A 3 8.92 -5.25 -13.84
C GLY A 3 9.45 -5.18 -15.27
N ALA A 4 10.04 -6.25 -15.79
CA ALA A 4 10.57 -6.28 -17.16
C ALA A 4 9.47 -6.10 -18.22
N THR A 5 8.34 -6.81 -18.06
CA THR A 5 7.22 -6.66 -18.98
C THR A 5 6.59 -5.27 -18.92
N LEU A 6 6.44 -4.69 -17.73
CA LEU A 6 5.86 -3.36 -17.55
C LEU A 6 6.72 -2.25 -18.15
N THR A 7 8.03 -2.30 -17.89
CA THR A 7 8.98 -1.32 -18.43
C THR A 7 9.04 -1.40 -19.96
N ARG A 8 9.11 -2.61 -20.53
CA ARG A 8 9.09 -2.80 -21.99
C ARG A 8 7.84 -2.22 -22.65
N GLU A 9 6.66 -2.46 -22.06
CA GLU A 9 5.40 -1.95 -22.61
C GLU A 9 5.28 -0.44 -22.48
N LEU A 10 5.78 0.14 -21.39
CA LEU A 10 5.84 1.59 -21.21
C LEU A 10 6.75 2.25 -22.24
N THR A 11 7.95 1.69 -22.47
CA THR A 11 8.87 2.16 -23.52
C THR A 11 8.22 2.07 -24.90
N GLY A 12 7.54 0.95 -25.21
CA GLY A 12 6.81 0.79 -26.46
C GLY A 12 5.66 1.79 -26.63
N LEU A 13 4.94 2.12 -25.55
CA LEU A 13 3.85 3.10 -25.58
C LEU A 13 4.35 4.54 -25.78
N LEU A 14 5.52 4.86 -25.24
CA LEU A 14 6.15 6.17 -25.39
C LEU A 14 6.87 6.33 -26.73
N GLY A 15 7.10 5.24 -27.48
CA GLY A 15 7.81 5.27 -28.76
C GLY A 15 9.33 5.46 -28.63
N GLU A 16 9.88 5.22 -27.44
CA GLU A 16 11.30 5.42 -27.13
C GLU A 16 12.12 4.16 -27.42
N SER A 17 13.40 4.34 -27.77
CA SER A 17 14.33 3.21 -27.91
C SER A 17 14.83 2.70 -26.55
N SER A 18 15.19 1.42 -26.47
CA SER A 18 15.86 0.85 -25.30
C SER A 18 17.14 1.62 -24.98
N GLY A 19 17.26 2.14 -23.76
CA GLY A 19 18.42 2.93 -23.33
C GLY A 19 18.38 4.41 -23.71
N SER A 20 17.23 4.94 -24.13
CA SER A 20 17.02 6.38 -24.27
C SER A 20 17.32 7.09 -22.94
N SER A 21 18.15 8.15 -22.98
CA SER A 21 18.43 9.00 -21.82
C SER A 21 17.17 9.68 -21.24
N TYR A 22 16.08 9.68 -22.01
CA TYR A 22 14.76 10.16 -21.59
C TYR A 22 14.10 9.26 -20.52
N LEU A 23 14.37 7.95 -20.57
CA LEU A 23 13.82 6.94 -19.66
C LEU A 23 14.88 6.52 -18.65
N ASP A 24 15.01 7.30 -17.58
CA ASP A 24 15.77 6.87 -16.41
C ASP A 24 15.07 5.67 -15.73
N SER A 25 15.85 4.68 -15.32
CA SER A 25 15.34 3.43 -14.74
C SER A 25 14.58 3.70 -13.45
N LYS A 26 15.11 4.56 -12.60
CA LYS A 26 14.48 4.90 -11.31
C LYS A 26 13.14 5.59 -11.55
N SER A 27 13.14 6.65 -12.36
CA SER A 27 11.92 7.40 -12.71
C SER A 27 10.84 6.51 -13.32
N THR A 28 11.23 5.53 -14.14
CA THR A 28 10.31 4.57 -14.75
C THR A 28 9.62 3.70 -13.70
N TYR A 29 10.38 3.17 -12.73
CA TYR A 29 9.82 2.38 -11.64
C TYR A 29 9.01 3.24 -10.67
N ASP A 30 9.42 4.47 -10.38
CA ASP A 30 8.67 5.43 -9.55
C ASP A 30 7.26 5.66 -10.13
N TYR A 31 7.15 5.95 -11.43
CA TYR A 31 5.86 6.20 -12.09
C TYR A 31 4.99 4.95 -12.21
N LEU A 32 5.58 3.78 -12.45
CA LEU A 32 4.85 2.51 -12.43
C LEU A 32 4.34 2.18 -11.01
N TYR A 33 5.14 2.51 -9.98
CA TYR A 33 4.74 2.35 -8.59
C TYR A 33 3.60 3.28 -8.23
N GLU A 34 3.68 4.56 -8.57
CA GLU A 34 2.60 5.52 -8.38
C GLU A 34 1.32 5.06 -9.09
N ALA A 35 1.42 4.61 -10.34
CA ALA A 35 0.31 4.04 -11.09
C ALA A 35 -0.36 2.87 -10.35
N ALA A 36 0.44 1.97 -9.77
CA ALA A 36 -0.07 0.85 -9.00
C ALA A 36 -0.78 1.33 -7.72
N VAL A 37 -0.20 2.28 -6.99
CA VAL A 37 -0.78 2.84 -5.76
C VAL A 37 -2.14 3.49 -6.04
N VAL A 38 -2.22 4.39 -7.03
CA VAL A 38 -3.47 5.09 -7.36
C VAL A 38 -4.53 4.12 -7.89
N THR A 39 -4.14 3.11 -8.68
CA THR A 39 -5.05 2.08 -9.16
C THR A 39 -5.66 1.30 -8.00
N VAL A 40 -4.84 0.88 -7.03
CA VAL A 40 -5.32 0.18 -5.83
C VAL A 40 -6.21 1.10 -4.99
N GLN A 41 -5.84 2.36 -4.79
CA GLN A 41 -6.61 3.32 -3.99
C GLN A 41 -8.03 3.53 -4.50
N ARG A 42 -8.21 3.50 -5.84
CA ARG A 42 -9.49 3.73 -6.50
C ARG A 42 -10.33 2.47 -6.68
N THR A 43 -9.71 1.30 -6.75
CA THR A 43 -10.39 0.04 -7.08
C THR A 43 -10.54 -0.90 -5.89
N ASP A 44 -9.79 -0.65 -4.82
CA ASP A 44 -9.70 -1.50 -3.63
C ASP A 44 -9.30 -2.95 -3.97
N CYS A 45 -8.63 -3.17 -5.10
CA CYS A 45 -8.37 -4.51 -5.63
C CYS A 45 -7.34 -5.30 -4.83
N LEU A 46 -6.55 -4.65 -3.98
CA LEU A 46 -5.56 -5.29 -3.12
C LEU A 46 -5.94 -5.07 -1.65
N THR A 47 -6.20 -6.15 -0.95
CA THR A 47 -6.61 -6.14 0.47
C THR A 47 -5.59 -6.88 1.33
N GLY A 48 -5.49 -6.46 2.59
CA GLY A 48 -4.66 -7.07 3.61
C GLY A 48 -5.41 -7.22 4.92
N THR A 49 -4.81 -8.01 5.82
CA THR A 49 -5.30 -8.21 7.19
C THR A 49 -4.13 -8.04 8.14
N GLN A 50 -4.28 -7.21 9.16
CA GLN A 50 -3.32 -7.05 10.23
C GLN A 50 -3.94 -7.56 11.51
N THR A 51 -3.16 -8.35 12.25
CA THR A 51 -3.52 -8.86 13.56
C THR A 51 -2.66 -8.15 14.60
N ILE A 52 -3.29 -7.46 15.54
CA ILE A 52 -2.61 -6.72 16.61
C ILE A 52 -2.98 -7.36 17.94
N THR A 53 -1.96 -7.72 18.73
CA THR A 53 -2.14 -8.18 20.09
C THR A 53 -2.21 -6.99 21.03
N THR A 54 -3.27 -6.88 21.83
CA THR A 54 -3.42 -5.78 22.79
C THR A 54 -2.43 -5.89 23.92
N VAL A 55 -2.03 -4.72 24.43
CA VAL A 55 -1.31 -4.58 25.69
C VAL A 55 -2.24 -3.81 26.64
N ALA A 56 -2.30 -4.23 27.90
CA ALA A 56 -3.13 -3.55 28.90
C ALA A 56 -2.73 -2.07 29.01
N GLU A 57 -3.73 -1.19 29.12
CA GLU A 57 -3.58 0.26 29.21
C GLU A 57 -2.95 0.93 27.97
N GLN A 58 -2.64 0.17 26.91
CA GLN A 58 -2.10 0.74 25.68
C GLN A 58 -3.22 1.12 24.71
N ARG A 59 -3.26 2.41 24.38
CA ARG A 59 -4.30 2.98 23.51
C ARG A 59 -3.94 2.98 22.02
N ASP A 60 -2.67 3.20 21.69
CA ASP A 60 -2.19 3.41 20.33
C ASP A 60 -1.43 2.20 19.78
N TYR A 61 -1.77 1.77 18.57
CA TYR A 61 -1.14 0.65 17.89
C TYR A 61 -0.75 1.03 16.47
N TYR A 62 0.50 0.74 16.06
CA TYR A 62 0.94 1.00 14.69
C TYR A 62 0.19 0.10 13.71
N LEU A 63 -0.37 0.72 12.67
CA LEU A 63 -0.82 0.02 11.49
C LEU A 63 0.38 -0.32 10.59
N ASP A 64 0.23 -1.37 9.77
CA ASP A 64 1.25 -1.76 8.81
C ASP A 64 1.59 -0.60 7.85
N ALA A 65 2.84 -0.54 7.38
CA ALA A 65 3.32 0.55 6.53
C ALA A 65 2.64 0.61 5.14
N ASP A 66 1.92 -0.44 4.78
CA ASP A 66 1.12 -0.55 3.58
C ASP A 66 -0.37 -0.30 3.82
N PHE A 67 -0.79 0.09 5.02
CA PHE A 67 -2.18 0.47 5.28
C PHE A 67 -2.56 1.71 4.45
N MET A 68 -3.69 1.63 3.72
CA MET A 68 -4.26 2.78 3.01
C MET A 68 -5.59 3.25 3.60
N LYS A 69 -6.56 2.34 3.73
CA LYS A 69 -7.89 2.62 4.27
C LYS A 69 -8.62 1.35 4.65
N LEU A 70 -9.62 1.45 5.51
CA LEU A 70 -10.59 0.37 5.73
C LEU A 70 -11.50 0.21 4.52
N TYR A 71 -12.01 -1.01 4.29
CA TYR A 71 -12.91 -1.29 3.16
C TYR A 71 -14.13 -2.15 3.51
N LEU A 72 -14.12 -2.82 4.66
CA LEU A 72 -15.29 -3.57 5.12
C LEU A 72 -16.26 -2.64 5.82
N THR A 73 -17.54 -2.82 5.52
CA THR A 73 -18.65 -2.10 6.12
C THR A 73 -19.72 -3.06 6.59
N ASP A 74 -20.44 -2.70 7.64
CA ASP A 74 -21.62 -3.44 8.07
C ASP A 74 -22.84 -3.18 7.14
N SER A 75 -23.99 -3.75 7.49
CA SER A 75 -25.25 -3.55 6.75
C SER A 75 -25.76 -2.11 6.78
N GLN A 76 -25.26 -1.27 7.69
CA GLN A 76 -25.55 0.15 7.81
C GLN A 76 -24.49 1.01 7.12
N ASN A 77 -23.58 0.40 6.36
CA ASN A 77 -22.47 1.06 5.67
C ASN A 77 -21.47 1.73 6.63
N ARG A 78 -21.34 1.23 7.87
CA ARG A 78 -20.35 1.69 8.85
C ARG A 78 -19.11 0.82 8.79
N MET A 79 -17.95 1.45 8.70
CA MET A 79 -16.67 0.74 8.80
C MET A 79 -16.51 0.16 10.21
N PHE A 80 -15.81 -0.95 10.33
CA PHE A 80 -15.54 -1.58 11.62
C PHE A 80 -14.20 -2.28 11.63
N ILE A 81 -13.70 -2.52 12.84
CA ILE A 81 -12.63 -3.49 13.09
C ILE A 81 -13.20 -4.63 13.94
N LYS A 82 -12.58 -5.80 13.85
CA LYS A 82 -12.95 -6.95 14.66
C LYS A 82 -12.06 -7.00 15.90
N TYR A 83 -12.66 -7.21 17.07
CA TYR A 83 -11.97 -7.33 18.35
C TYR A 83 -12.35 -8.66 19.01
N ASN A 84 -11.36 -9.48 19.29
CA ASN A 84 -11.52 -10.78 19.94
C ASN A 84 -10.92 -10.74 21.34
N ASN A 85 -11.74 -10.97 22.36
CA ASN A 85 -11.32 -10.95 23.77
C ASN A 85 -10.77 -12.30 24.28
N GLY A 86 -10.33 -13.18 23.39
CA GLY A 86 -9.91 -14.54 23.70
C GLY A 86 -11.06 -15.56 23.80
N SER A 87 -12.32 -15.12 23.80
CA SER A 87 -13.50 -16.01 23.88
C SER A 87 -14.55 -15.70 22.81
N ALA A 88 -14.80 -14.42 22.52
CA ALA A 88 -15.84 -13.97 21.62
C ALA A 88 -15.34 -12.82 20.73
N ASP A 89 -15.97 -12.72 19.57
CA ASP A 89 -15.76 -11.64 18.62
C ASP A 89 -16.74 -10.50 18.87
N SER A 90 -16.24 -9.28 18.82
CA SER A 90 -16.98 -8.03 18.88
C SER A 90 -16.55 -7.12 17.74
N PHE A 91 -17.42 -6.19 17.34
CA PHE A 91 -17.14 -5.23 16.28
C PHE A 91 -17.13 -3.83 16.86
N ILE A 92 -16.01 -3.14 16.67
CA ILE A 92 -15.78 -1.78 17.17
C ILE A 92 -15.87 -0.83 15.98
N TYR A 93 -16.46 0.34 16.19
CA TYR A 93 -16.76 1.32 15.15
C TYR A 93 -15.91 2.59 15.31
N PRO A 94 -15.59 3.27 14.18
CA PRO A 94 -14.77 4.46 14.21
C PRO A 94 -15.55 5.67 14.74
N ILE A 95 -14.87 6.52 15.50
CA ILE A 95 -15.28 7.87 15.87
C ILE A 95 -14.22 8.88 15.42
N THR A 96 -14.58 10.17 15.44
CA THR A 96 -13.61 11.23 15.13
C THR A 96 -12.60 11.37 16.26
N TYR A 97 -11.36 11.74 15.93
CA TYR A 97 -10.32 11.93 16.94
C TYR A 97 -10.69 13.03 17.94
N ASP A 98 -11.35 14.09 17.49
CA ASP A 98 -11.84 15.18 18.35
C ASP A 98 -12.80 14.64 19.43
N SER A 99 -13.63 13.65 19.10
CA SER A 99 -14.53 13.01 20.08
C SER A 99 -13.77 12.26 21.16
N ILE A 100 -12.63 11.63 20.84
CA ILE A 100 -11.77 10.95 21.83
C ILE A 100 -11.14 11.98 22.76
N ILE A 101 -10.63 13.09 22.21
CA ILE A 101 -10.01 14.15 23.01
C ILE A 101 -11.03 14.84 23.93
N LEU A 102 -12.26 15.06 23.44
CA LEU A 102 -13.32 15.65 24.26
C LEU A 102 -13.89 14.67 25.29
N GLY A 103 -13.91 13.38 24.99
CA GLY A 103 -14.40 12.33 25.88
C GLY A 103 -13.44 12.03 27.04
N ASP A 104 -12.13 12.14 26.80
CA ASP A 104 -11.07 11.94 27.79
C ASP A 104 -11.23 10.66 28.63
N ASN A 105 -11.63 9.56 27.96
CA ASN A 105 -11.93 8.31 28.63
C ASN A 105 -10.65 7.55 28.99
N ASP A 106 -10.07 7.90 30.14
CA ASP A 106 -8.84 7.26 30.63
C ASP A 106 -9.07 5.96 31.40
N THR A 107 -10.32 5.64 31.76
CA THR A 107 -10.62 4.39 32.47
C THR A 107 -10.65 3.22 31.48
N SER A 108 -9.72 2.27 31.66
CA SER A 108 -9.63 1.12 30.77
C SER A 108 -10.85 0.19 30.84
N GLN A 109 -11.13 -0.47 29.72
CA GLN A 109 -12.26 -1.38 29.55
C GLN A 109 -11.81 -2.71 28.97
N SER A 110 -12.51 -3.80 29.32
CA SER A 110 -12.20 -5.14 28.77
C SER A 110 -12.31 -5.19 27.25
N ILE A 111 -13.29 -4.47 26.69
CA ILE A 111 -13.49 -4.29 25.25
C ILE A 111 -13.65 -2.78 25.01
N PRO A 112 -12.77 -2.14 24.22
CA PRO A 112 -12.92 -0.74 23.84
C PRO A 112 -14.23 -0.49 23.11
N SER A 113 -14.84 0.68 23.34
CA SER A 113 -16.14 1.02 22.77
C SER A 113 -16.03 1.52 21.32
N SER A 114 -14.93 2.19 20.99
CA SER A 114 -14.71 2.82 19.70
C SER A 114 -13.23 2.86 19.32
N PHE A 115 -12.94 3.30 18.10
CA PHE A 115 -11.56 3.55 17.68
C PHE A 115 -11.47 4.77 16.77
N THR A 116 -10.26 5.25 16.49
CA THR A 116 -9.99 6.16 15.38
C THR A 116 -8.67 5.79 14.70
N ILE A 117 -8.48 6.29 13.49
CA ILE A 117 -7.22 6.17 12.75
C ILE A 117 -6.66 7.57 12.56
N ARG A 118 -5.42 7.77 12.99
CA ARG A 118 -4.72 9.06 12.92
C ARG A 118 -3.28 8.87 12.48
N ASP A 119 -2.63 9.95 12.09
CA ASP A 119 -1.21 9.91 11.77
C ASP A 119 -0.40 9.45 12.98
N ALA A 120 0.54 8.54 12.73
CA ALA A 120 1.46 8.07 13.74
C ALA A 120 2.61 9.06 13.93
N THR A 121 3.21 9.02 15.11
CA THR A 121 4.45 9.73 15.36
C THR A 121 5.52 9.23 14.38
N PRO A 122 6.32 10.11 13.76
CA PRO A 122 7.38 9.70 12.85
C PRO A 122 8.33 8.71 13.52
N ILE A 123 8.64 7.62 12.83
CA ILE A 123 9.63 6.65 13.28
C ILE A 123 11.01 7.26 13.04
N ALA A 124 11.91 7.12 14.02
CA ALA A 124 13.25 7.64 13.92
C ALA A 124 14.00 7.05 12.71
N THR A 125 14.87 7.86 12.10
CA THR A 125 15.76 7.41 11.02
C THR A 125 16.73 6.37 11.56
N VAL A 126 16.88 5.25 10.85
CA VAL A 126 17.82 4.19 11.20
C VAL A 126 19.15 4.49 10.53
N SER A 127 20.23 4.53 11.30
CA SER A 127 21.58 4.80 10.80
C SER A 127 22.56 3.77 11.35
N SER A 128 23.33 3.13 10.48
CA SER A 128 24.33 2.13 10.87
C SER A 128 25.29 1.86 9.69
N THR A 129 26.09 0.79 9.82
CA THR A 129 27.07 0.34 8.82
C THR A 129 26.79 -1.08 8.35
N VAL A 130 26.99 -1.33 7.08
CA VAL A 130 26.88 -2.65 6.46
C VAL A 130 27.99 -3.57 6.98
N THR A 131 27.61 -4.82 7.27
CA THR A 131 28.52 -5.83 7.85
C THR A 131 29.02 -6.86 6.85
N SER A 132 28.41 -6.95 5.66
CA SER A 132 28.85 -7.85 4.58
C SER A 132 28.53 -7.28 3.20
N ASP A 133 29.35 -7.61 2.21
CA ASP A 133 29.12 -7.23 0.82
C ASP A 133 27.80 -7.80 0.29
N GLY A 134 27.11 -6.99 -0.51
CA GLY A 134 25.84 -7.31 -1.14
C GLY A 134 25.84 -6.84 -2.59
N ALA A 135 26.41 -7.65 -3.49
CA ALA A 135 26.51 -7.33 -4.90
C ALA A 135 25.14 -7.11 -5.56
N ALA A 136 25.05 -6.13 -6.46
CA ALA A 136 23.85 -5.88 -7.24
C ALA A 136 23.59 -7.03 -8.23
N SER A 137 22.41 -7.63 -8.16
CA SER A 137 21.94 -8.65 -9.09
C SER A 137 20.49 -8.39 -9.46
N GLY A 138 20.22 -8.24 -10.76
CA GLY A 138 18.86 -8.00 -11.23
C GLY A 138 18.22 -6.69 -10.78
N GLY A 139 19.05 -5.65 -10.52
CA GLY A 139 18.59 -4.34 -10.07
C GLY A 139 18.30 -4.25 -8.57
N VAL A 140 18.67 -5.25 -7.79
CA VAL A 140 18.60 -5.24 -6.32
C VAL A 140 19.89 -5.74 -5.69
N CYS A 141 20.15 -5.33 -4.45
CA CYS A 141 21.27 -5.75 -3.63
C CYS A 141 20.76 -6.06 -2.21
N THR A 142 21.53 -6.85 -1.45
CA THR A 142 21.18 -7.19 -0.06
C THR A 142 21.99 -6.35 0.91
N LEU A 143 21.32 -5.53 1.72
CA LEU A 143 21.92 -4.86 2.86
C LEU A 143 21.91 -5.84 4.03
N THR A 144 23.08 -6.21 4.55
CA THR A 144 23.20 -7.03 5.77
C THR A 144 23.89 -6.23 6.87
N ASP A 145 23.22 -6.07 8.00
CA ASP A 145 23.75 -5.48 9.21
C ASP A 145 23.41 -6.38 10.41
N THR A 146 24.40 -7.14 10.87
CA THR A 146 24.24 -8.08 11.98
C THR A 146 24.07 -7.39 13.35
N ALA A 147 24.40 -6.10 13.46
CA ALA A 147 24.23 -5.33 14.68
C ALA A 147 22.83 -4.66 14.76
N SER A 148 22.15 -4.49 13.62
CA SER A 148 20.82 -3.89 13.55
C SER A 148 19.69 -4.91 13.67
N ASN A 149 18.54 -4.45 14.20
CA ASN A 149 17.29 -5.21 14.15
C ASN A 149 16.21 -4.42 13.41
N PHE A 150 16.14 -4.62 12.10
CA PHE A 150 15.21 -3.94 11.19
C PHE A 150 13.73 -4.16 11.54
N THR A 151 13.37 -5.30 12.15
CA THR A 151 11.98 -5.55 12.58
C THR A 151 11.60 -4.76 13.83
N THR A 152 12.52 -4.65 14.79
CA THR A 152 12.32 -3.84 16.01
C THR A 152 12.31 -2.35 15.67
N LEU A 153 13.20 -1.94 14.76
CA LEU A 153 13.31 -0.57 14.25
C LEU A 153 12.18 -0.18 13.29
N LYS A 154 11.23 -1.09 13.02
CA LYS A 154 10.08 -0.86 12.14
C LYS A 154 10.50 -0.42 10.74
N VAL A 155 11.56 -0.99 10.20
CA VAL A 155 11.84 -0.89 8.76
C VAL A 155 10.84 -1.76 8.01
N SER A 156 10.36 -1.27 6.89
CA SER A 156 9.35 -1.93 6.06
C SER A 156 9.57 -1.65 4.60
N VAL A 157 8.93 -2.48 3.77
CA VAL A 157 9.01 -2.36 2.32
C VAL A 157 8.46 -0.99 1.88
N GLY A 158 9.19 -0.32 1.00
CA GLY A 158 8.90 1.03 0.53
C GLY A 158 9.55 2.15 1.34
N ASP A 159 10.26 1.84 2.42
CA ASP A 159 11.09 2.84 3.11
C ASP A 159 12.25 3.28 2.22
N PHE A 160 12.67 4.54 2.35
CA PHE A 160 13.78 5.09 1.58
C PHE A 160 15.12 4.71 2.22
N VAL A 161 16.08 4.31 1.40
CA VAL A 161 17.44 3.97 1.84
C VAL A 161 18.46 4.82 1.10
N ASN A 162 19.45 5.32 1.83
CA ASN A 162 20.57 6.08 1.30
C ASN A 162 21.86 5.40 1.75
N ASN A 163 22.73 5.05 0.80
CA ASN A 163 24.11 4.72 1.08
C ASN A 163 24.91 6.04 1.11
N VAL A 164 25.37 6.42 2.29
CA VAL A 164 26.08 7.68 2.50
C VAL A 164 27.51 7.59 1.95
N SER A 165 28.08 6.38 1.86
CA SER A 165 29.44 6.17 1.39
C SER A 165 29.62 6.46 -0.11
N ASP A 166 28.68 6.04 -0.95
CA ASP A 166 28.78 6.16 -2.41
C ASP A 166 27.72 7.08 -3.05
N SER A 167 26.89 7.71 -2.20
CA SER A 167 25.76 8.57 -2.56
C SER A 167 24.64 7.88 -3.34
N SER A 168 24.61 6.53 -3.38
CA SER A 168 23.48 5.80 -3.93
C SER A 168 22.25 5.93 -3.02
N HIS A 169 21.08 5.95 -3.63
CA HIS A 169 19.82 6.06 -2.92
C HIS A 169 18.77 5.19 -3.59
N GLY A 170 17.75 4.82 -2.82
CA GLY A 170 16.87 3.76 -3.24
C GLY A 170 15.73 3.50 -2.30
N VAL A 171 15.16 2.31 -2.43
CA VAL A 171 14.03 1.85 -1.61
C VAL A 171 14.28 0.45 -1.08
N VAL A 172 13.71 0.15 0.09
CA VAL A 172 13.62 -1.21 0.63
C VAL A 172 12.58 -1.99 -0.18
N ALA A 173 13.04 -2.98 -0.94
CA ALA A 173 12.19 -3.82 -1.78
C ALA A 173 11.66 -5.06 -1.02
N ALA A 174 12.42 -5.60 -0.08
CA ALA A 174 11.99 -6.67 0.82
C ALA A 174 12.70 -6.60 2.18
N VAL A 175 12.04 -7.05 3.24
CA VAL A 175 12.65 -7.33 4.55
C VAL A 175 12.79 -8.85 4.66
N THR A 176 14.01 -9.39 4.59
CA THR A 176 14.24 -10.84 4.53
C THR A 176 14.49 -11.44 5.90
N SER A 177 15.11 -10.69 6.81
CA SER A 177 15.31 -11.09 8.20
C SER A 177 15.37 -9.85 9.12
N THR A 178 15.65 -10.07 10.41
CA THR A 178 15.90 -8.98 11.35
C THR A 178 17.17 -8.19 11.02
N THR A 179 18.12 -8.78 10.30
CA THR A 179 19.45 -8.22 10.01
C THR A 179 19.71 -8.02 8.52
N ALA A 180 18.76 -8.37 7.65
CA ALA A 180 18.93 -8.30 6.20
C ALA A 180 17.71 -7.68 5.49
N LEU A 181 18.00 -6.80 4.54
CA LEU A 181 17.04 -6.13 3.66
C LEU A 181 17.47 -6.35 2.21
N VAL A 182 16.50 -6.45 1.31
CA VAL A 182 16.76 -6.32 -0.13
C VAL A 182 16.38 -4.91 -0.53
N THR A 183 17.31 -4.20 -1.16
CA THR A 183 17.18 -2.81 -1.58
C THR A 183 17.40 -2.67 -3.07
N ALA A 184 16.74 -1.70 -3.69
CA ALA A 184 17.04 -1.29 -5.06
C ALA A 184 17.72 0.09 -5.00
N LEU A 185 19.01 0.14 -5.33
CA LEU A 185 19.83 1.36 -5.29
C LEU A 185 20.03 1.93 -6.69
N PHE A 186 20.10 3.25 -6.77
CA PHE A 186 20.23 4.01 -8.00
C PHE A 186 21.14 5.22 -7.80
N ALA A 187 21.69 5.70 -8.92
CA ALA A 187 22.35 7.01 -9.06
C ALA A 187 23.57 7.27 -8.14
N GLY A 188 24.16 6.25 -7.52
CA GLY A 188 25.44 6.35 -6.83
C GLY A 188 26.65 5.94 -7.68
N SER A 189 27.84 6.06 -7.09
CA SER A 189 29.10 5.67 -7.73
C SER A 189 29.21 4.15 -7.89
N ASN A 190 28.74 3.43 -6.88
CA ASN A 190 28.39 2.03 -6.96
C ASN A 190 26.92 1.90 -6.54
N ASN A 191 26.17 0.93 -7.06
CA ASN A 191 24.76 0.73 -6.70
C ASN A 191 24.58 -0.64 -6.05
N ASP A 192 25.51 -0.99 -5.17
CA ASP A 192 25.55 -2.20 -4.37
C ASP A 192 25.89 -1.84 -2.92
N TRP A 193 26.07 -2.87 -2.08
CA TRP A 193 26.54 -2.67 -0.71
C TRP A 193 27.94 -3.25 -0.55
N THR A 194 28.85 -2.46 -0.01
CA THR A 194 30.18 -2.91 0.42
C THR A 194 30.24 -2.95 1.95
N SER A 195 30.94 -3.94 2.50
CA SER A 195 31.18 -4.02 3.94
C SER A 195 31.87 -2.75 4.44
N GLY A 196 31.31 -2.17 5.51
CA GLY A 196 31.73 -0.87 6.04
C GLY A 196 30.96 0.32 5.48
N ASP A 197 30.09 0.14 4.49
CA ASP A 197 29.26 1.24 3.98
C ASP A 197 28.32 1.78 5.05
N SER A 198 28.26 3.11 5.17
CA SER A 198 27.34 3.79 6.07
C SER A 198 26.01 4.04 5.38
N TYR A 199 24.90 3.79 6.06
CA TYR A 199 23.56 3.93 5.49
C TYR A 199 22.60 4.67 6.41
N HIS A 200 21.63 5.35 5.81
CA HIS A 200 20.45 5.91 6.47
C HIS A 200 19.18 5.31 5.85
N ILE A 201 18.26 4.82 6.68
CA ILE A 201 16.91 4.43 6.27
C ILE A 201 15.91 5.40 6.89
N HIS A 202 15.09 6.01 6.04
CA HIS A 202 13.98 6.86 6.44
C HIS A 202 12.67 6.08 6.33
N PRO A 203 12.09 5.66 7.47
CA PRO A 203 10.80 4.98 7.45
C PRO A 203 9.71 5.91 6.91
N GLN A 204 8.80 5.34 6.11
CA GLN A 204 7.64 6.08 5.63
C GLN A 204 6.66 6.41 6.78
N GLY A 205 5.83 7.43 6.55
CA GLY A 205 4.73 7.77 7.47
C GLY A 205 3.78 6.59 7.67
N ARG A 206 3.30 6.42 8.90
CA ARG A 206 2.36 5.36 9.29
C ARG A 206 1.15 5.95 9.99
N PHE A 207 0.16 5.10 10.22
CA PHE A 207 -1.03 5.44 11.00
C PHE A 207 -1.05 4.70 12.33
N TYR A 208 -1.63 5.32 13.34
CA TYR A 208 -2.07 4.66 14.56
C TYR A 208 -3.53 4.25 14.44
N LEU A 209 -3.82 3.06 14.93
CA LEU A 209 -5.12 2.69 15.45
C LEU A 209 -5.17 3.10 16.93
N THR A 210 -6.00 4.08 17.26
CA THR A 210 -6.21 4.54 18.64
C THR A 210 -7.55 3.99 19.14
N LEU A 211 -7.53 3.22 20.22
CA LEU A 211 -8.73 2.67 20.86
C LEU A 211 -9.31 3.66 21.87
N ASP A 212 -10.62 3.66 22.08
CA ASP A 212 -11.26 4.47 23.10
C ASP A 212 -12.43 3.73 23.75
N PRO A 213 -12.41 3.45 25.07
CA PRO A 213 -11.30 3.65 26.02
C PRO A 213 -10.14 2.64 25.82
N PRO A 214 -8.99 2.76 26.53
CA PRO A 214 -7.90 1.80 26.42
C PRO A 214 -8.31 0.39 26.90
N PRO A 215 -7.74 -0.69 26.35
CA PRO A 215 -8.05 -2.05 26.76
C PRO A 215 -7.44 -2.36 28.14
N SER A 216 -8.22 -2.91 29.05
CA SER A 216 -7.76 -3.31 30.40
C SER A 216 -6.97 -4.62 30.40
N THR A 217 -7.07 -5.41 29.32
CA THR A 217 -6.52 -6.77 29.24
C THR A 217 -5.55 -6.89 28.08
N SER A 218 -4.37 -7.46 28.35
CA SER A 218 -3.40 -7.84 27.33
C SER A 218 -3.81 -9.12 26.61
N SER A 219 -3.22 -9.36 25.44
CA SER A 219 -3.41 -10.60 24.67
C SER A 219 -4.77 -10.78 24.01
N HIS A 220 -5.63 -9.76 24.03
CA HIS A 220 -6.77 -9.71 23.10
C HIS A 220 -6.27 -9.45 21.69
N THR A 221 -7.08 -9.78 20.70
CA THR A 221 -6.69 -9.68 19.30
C THR A 221 -7.57 -8.70 18.55
N ILE A 222 -6.95 -7.71 17.91
CA ILE A 222 -7.61 -6.80 16.98
C ILE A 222 -7.28 -7.26 15.56
N THR A 223 -8.31 -7.44 14.74
CA THR A 223 -8.16 -7.76 13.32
C THR A 223 -8.64 -6.58 12.48
N VAL A 224 -7.70 -6.00 11.75
CA VAL A 224 -7.93 -4.86 10.85
C VAL A 224 -7.95 -5.36 9.42
N TYR A 225 -9.07 -5.15 8.72
CA TYR A 225 -9.22 -5.46 7.30
C TYR A 225 -9.08 -4.17 6.49
N TYR A 226 -8.06 -4.09 5.64
CA TYR A 226 -7.69 -2.85 4.96
C TYR A 226 -7.34 -3.05 3.49
N VAL A 227 -7.41 -1.97 2.72
CA VAL A 227 -6.82 -1.87 1.38
C VAL A 227 -5.34 -1.65 1.56
N LYS A 228 -4.56 -2.56 0.99
CA LYS A 228 -3.11 -2.63 1.13
C LYS A 228 -2.45 -1.93 -0.04
N LYS A 229 -1.50 -1.05 0.25
CA LYS A 229 -0.61 -0.43 -0.73
C LYS A 229 0.21 -1.53 -1.42
N PRO A 230 0.36 -1.49 -2.75
CA PRO A 230 1.19 -2.46 -3.44
C PRO A 230 2.64 -2.36 -2.95
N ALA A 231 3.34 -3.50 -2.96
CA ALA A 231 4.78 -3.47 -2.76
C ALA A 231 5.45 -2.81 -3.98
N PRO A 232 6.44 -1.93 -3.77
CA PRO A 232 7.24 -1.34 -4.82
C PRO A 232 7.98 -2.41 -5.64
N VAL A 233 8.00 -2.23 -6.95
CA VAL A 233 8.73 -3.11 -7.88
C VAL A 233 9.78 -2.27 -8.59
N TYR A 234 11.04 -2.43 -8.18
CA TYR A 234 12.20 -1.72 -8.73
C TYR A 234 13.20 -2.68 -9.39
N SER A 235 12.75 -3.89 -9.72
CA SER A 235 13.55 -4.93 -10.36
C SER A 235 12.76 -5.54 -11.51
N SER A 236 13.49 -5.93 -12.55
CA SER A 236 13.00 -6.70 -13.69
C SER A 236 12.35 -8.01 -13.26
N TYR A 237 12.81 -8.62 -12.16
CA TYR A 237 12.38 -9.93 -11.68
C TYR A 237 11.24 -9.87 -10.66
N TYR A 238 10.99 -8.70 -10.09
CA TYR A 238 9.92 -8.52 -9.11
C TYR A 238 8.60 -8.26 -9.82
N SER A 239 7.49 -8.59 -9.16
CA SER A 239 6.18 -8.49 -9.77
C SER A 239 5.12 -7.93 -8.83
N TYR A 240 4.24 -7.10 -9.38
CA TYR A 240 3.06 -6.66 -8.67
C TYR A 240 2.09 -7.82 -8.51
N LYS A 241 1.51 -7.94 -7.30
CA LYS A 241 0.39 -8.84 -6.96
C LYS A 241 -0.94 -8.32 -7.50
N LEU A 242 -0.94 -7.87 -8.75
CA LEU A 242 -2.10 -7.37 -9.46
C LEU A 242 -2.35 -8.26 -10.69
N PRO A 243 -3.63 -8.54 -11.03
CA PRO A 243 -3.98 -9.27 -12.24
C PRO A 243 -3.37 -8.67 -13.50
N MET A 244 -2.97 -9.53 -14.44
CA MET A 244 -2.40 -9.12 -15.73
C MET A 244 -3.35 -8.26 -16.56
N SER A 245 -4.67 -8.39 -16.34
CA SER A 245 -5.68 -7.56 -16.99
C SER A 245 -5.62 -6.08 -16.61
N TYR A 246 -4.93 -5.72 -15.52
CA TYR A 246 -4.81 -4.33 -15.05
C TYR A 246 -3.56 -3.63 -15.59
N LYS A 247 -2.70 -4.37 -16.29
CA LYS A 247 -1.45 -3.88 -16.88
C LYS A 247 -1.61 -2.60 -17.69
N SER A 248 -2.65 -2.54 -18.54
CA SER A 248 -2.92 -1.38 -19.37
C SER A 248 -3.17 -0.12 -18.54
N ALA A 249 -3.85 -0.24 -17.40
CA ALA A 249 -4.07 0.89 -16.49
C ALA A 249 -2.73 1.39 -15.92
N LEU A 250 -1.87 0.49 -15.46
CA LEU A 250 -0.58 0.87 -14.88
C LEU A 250 0.31 1.58 -15.91
N VAL A 251 0.45 0.99 -17.11
CA VAL A 251 1.29 1.54 -18.18
C VAL A 251 0.76 2.89 -18.69
N GLN A 252 -0.56 3.03 -18.86
CA GLN A 252 -1.16 4.28 -19.36
C GLN A 252 -1.01 5.44 -18.36
N TYR A 253 -1.15 5.17 -17.06
CA TYR A 253 -0.93 6.21 -16.04
C TYR A 253 0.55 6.61 -15.95
N ALA A 254 1.47 5.64 -15.99
CA ALA A 254 2.90 5.95 -16.00
C ALA A 254 3.31 6.76 -17.25
N ALA A 255 2.74 6.44 -18.42
CA ALA A 255 2.95 7.21 -19.64
C ALA A 255 2.37 8.63 -19.56
N TRP A 256 1.22 8.79 -18.91
CA TRP A 256 0.62 10.09 -18.63
C TRP A 256 1.56 10.97 -17.79
N LEU A 257 2.15 10.43 -16.71
CA LEU A 257 3.13 11.16 -15.88
C LEU A 257 4.34 11.60 -16.70
N TYR A 258 4.88 10.72 -17.55
CA TYR A 258 5.98 11.06 -18.45
C TYR A 258 5.64 12.22 -19.40
N LYS A 259 4.45 12.22 -20.00
CA LYS A 259 4.04 13.28 -20.94
C LYS A 259 3.71 14.62 -20.26
N TYR A 260 3.24 14.57 -19.02
CA TYR A 260 3.06 15.78 -18.22
C TYR A 260 4.40 16.40 -17.78
N ARG A 261 5.40 15.57 -17.47
CA ARG A 261 6.78 16.04 -17.26
C ARG A 261 7.31 16.80 -18.48
N ASP A 262 6.97 16.35 -19.68
CA ASP A 262 7.40 16.92 -20.96
C ASP A 262 6.59 18.14 -21.40
N ARG A 263 5.61 18.58 -20.60
CA ARG A 263 4.70 19.70 -20.93
C ARG A 263 3.93 19.47 -22.24
N GLU A 264 3.60 18.22 -22.56
CA GLU A 264 2.72 17.82 -23.66
C GLU A 264 1.33 17.38 -23.14
N PRO A 265 0.53 18.27 -22.52
CA PRO A 265 -0.70 17.89 -21.83
C PRO A 265 -1.75 17.29 -22.79
N ASN A 266 -1.81 17.75 -24.05
CA ASN A 266 -2.79 17.28 -25.03
C ASN A 266 -2.66 15.78 -25.32
N TYR A 267 -1.43 15.25 -25.37
CA TYR A 267 -1.18 13.81 -25.53
C TYR A 267 -1.37 13.06 -24.22
N GLY A 268 -0.96 13.65 -23.10
CA GLY A 268 -1.18 13.10 -21.76
C GLY A 268 -2.66 12.86 -21.45
N ASP A 269 -3.54 13.81 -21.78
CA ASP A 269 -4.97 13.75 -21.46
C ASP A 269 -5.68 12.55 -22.08
N ALA A 270 -5.25 12.10 -23.26
CA ALA A 270 -5.77 10.90 -23.87
C ALA A 270 -5.43 9.66 -23.03
N TRP A 271 -4.19 9.54 -22.55
CA TRP A 271 -3.76 8.43 -21.70
C TRP A 271 -4.47 8.42 -20.36
N PHE A 272 -4.68 9.59 -19.75
CA PHE A 272 -5.44 9.70 -18.52
C PHE A 272 -6.90 9.24 -18.70
N LYS A 273 -7.55 9.60 -19.81
CA LYS A 273 -8.93 9.13 -20.11
C LYS A 273 -9.01 7.61 -20.26
N TYR A 274 -8.04 7.00 -20.96
CA TYR A 274 -7.99 5.54 -21.07
C TYR A 274 -7.73 4.86 -19.73
N TRP A 275 -6.84 5.43 -18.93
CA TRP A 275 -6.59 4.96 -17.57
C TRP A 275 -7.86 5.03 -16.70
N ASP A 276 -8.56 6.18 -16.68
CA ASP A 276 -9.76 6.36 -15.87
C ASP A 276 -10.88 5.38 -16.29
N LEU A 277 -11.03 5.13 -17.59
CA LEU A 277 -11.99 4.13 -18.09
C LEU A 277 -11.63 2.71 -17.63
N ASN A 278 -10.35 2.35 -17.65
CA ASN A 278 -9.87 1.07 -17.14
C ASN A 278 -10.08 0.94 -15.63
N VAL A 279 -9.72 1.95 -14.84
CA VAL A 279 -9.92 1.96 -13.38
C VAL A 279 -11.41 1.84 -13.03
N ARG A 280 -12.30 2.54 -13.72
CA ARG A 280 -13.75 2.39 -13.52
C ARG A 280 -14.24 0.99 -13.86
N ARG A 281 -13.72 0.38 -14.93
CA ARG A 281 -14.06 -1.01 -15.28
C ARG A 281 -13.62 -1.97 -14.18
N ILE A 282 -12.39 -1.86 -13.71
CA ILE A 282 -11.83 -2.66 -12.62
C ILE A 282 -12.66 -2.48 -11.35
N GLY A 283 -12.98 -1.24 -10.96
CA GLY A 283 -13.81 -0.96 -9.80
C GLY A 283 -15.20 -1.59 -9.90
N ARG A 284 -15.82 -1.61 -11.08
CA ARG A 284 -17.09 -2.33 -11.30
C ARG A 284 -16.94 -3.83 -11.14
N GLU A 285 -15.88 -4.42 -11.69
CA GLU A 285 -15.57 -5.86 -11.56
C GLU A 285 -15.34 -6.25 -10.08
N MET A 286 -14.58 -5.45 -9.33
CA MET A 286 -14.33 -5.67 -7.90
C MET A 286 -15.62 -5.55 -7.07
N ASN A 287 -16.44 -4.52 -7.33
CA ASN A 287 -17.71 -4.35 -6.64
C ASN A 287 -18.70 -5.48 -6.94
N ALA A 288 -18.73 -5.96 -8.19
CA ALA A 288 -19.53 -7.11 -8.59
C ALA A 288 -19.05 -8.40 -7.90
N ALA A 289 -17.74 -8.65 -7.88
CA ALA A 289 -17.16 -9.80 -7.18
C ALA A 289 -17.47 -9.80 -5.67
N ARG A 290 -17.54 -8.63 -5.05
CA ARG A 290 -17.90 -8.46 -3.63
C ARG A 290 -19.41 -8.54 -3.34
N MET A 291 -20.27 -8.71 -4.36
CA MET A 291 -21.73 -8.70 -4.22
C MET A 291 -22.28 -7.49 -3.43
N THR A 292 -21.61 -6.34 -3.50
CA THR A 292 -22.02 -5.12 -2.77
C THR A 292 -23.30 -4.47 -3.31
N LYS A 293 -23.81 -4.93 -4.45
CA LYS A 293 -25.12 -4.52 -4.97
C LYS A 293 -26.11 -5.66 -4.80
N SER A 294 -27.10 -5.42 -3.94
CA SER A 294 -28.35 -6.18 -3.90
C SER A 294 -28.83 -6.51 -5.32
N PHE A 295 -29.15 -7.77 -5.60
CA PHE A 295 -29.86 -8.15 -6.82
C PHE A 295 -31.17 -7.37 -6.89
N ARG A 296 -31.27 -6.38 -7.79
CA ARG A 296 -32.56 -5.78 -8.12
C ARG A 296 -33.23 -6.67 -9.16
N VAL A 297 -34.14 -7.52 -8.70
CA VAL A 297 -35.04 -8.25 -9.59
C VAL A 297 -36.10 -7.26 -10.06
N ASN A 298 -35.95 -6.75 -11.28
CA ASN A 298 -37.03 -6.04 -11.96
C ASN A 298 -38.07 -7.09 -12.38
N PHE A 299 -39.08 -7.31 -11.55
CA PHE A 299 -40.29 -8.00 -11.99
C PHE A 299 -41.00 -7.10 -13.00
N ILE A 300 -40.82 -7.37 -14.29
CA ILE A 300 -41.71 -6.83 -15.32
C ILE A 300 -43.10 -7.39 -15.01
N LYS A 301 -44.01 -6.55 -14.52
CA LYS A 301 -45.41 -6.91 -14.35
C LYS A 301 -45.94 -7.32 -15.72
N ARG A 302 -46.30 -8.59 -15.90
CA ARG A 302 -47.02 -9.04 -17.11
C ARG A 302 -48.25 -8.14 -17.25
N ALA A 303 -48.35 -7.43 -18.38
CA ALA A 303 -49.56 -6.72 -18.73
C ALA A 303 -50.67 -7.75 -18.92
N THR A 304 -51.57 -7.87 -17.95
CA THR A 304 -52.85 -8.54 -18.15
C THR A 304 -53.68 -7.67 -19.06
N ASN A 305 -53.65 -7.97 -20.36
CA ASN A 305 -54.67 -7.53 -21.31
C ASN A 305 -55.99 -8.24 -20.95
N TRP A 306 -56.74 -7.68 -20.00
CA TRP A 306 -58.17 -7.95 -19.90
C TRP A 306 -58.84 -7.10 -20.97
N GLY A 307 -58.84 -7.64 -22.19
CA GLY A 307 -59.65 -7.14 -23.28
C GLY A 307 -61.12 -7.35 -22.94
N SER A 308 -61.82 -6.23 -22.79
CA SER A 308 -63.27 -6.14 -22.78
C SER A 308 -63.83 -6.89 -24.00
N TYR A 309 -64.55 -7.98 -23.76
CA TYR A 309 -65.50 -8.52 -24.73
C TYR A 309 -66.90 -8.29 -24.16
N LYS A 310 -67.72 -7.70 -25.03
CA LYS A 310 -69.12 -7.28 -24.86
C LYS A 310 -70.02 -8.42 -24.38
#